data_AF-A0A2N1YJ94-F1
#
_entry.id   AF-A0A2N1YJ94-F1
#
_cell.length_a   1.000
_cell.length_b   1.000
_cell.length_c   1.000
_cell.angle_alpha   90.00
_cell.angle_beta   90.00
_cell.angle_gamma   90.00
#
_symmetry.space_group_name_H-M   'P 1'
#
loop_
_entity.id
_entity.type
_entity.pdbx_description
1 polymer ?
#
loop_
_entity_poly.entity_id
_entity_poly.type
_entity_poly.pdbx_seq_one_letter_code
_entity_poly.pdbx_strand_id
1 'polypeptide(L)'
;ALNRRIDVRVSAAGGDWSNGWAVQYLYPPGTPVSQKEPDINVAKNGDVVITEQSGITDILFLANGFIDVGAVSFELCGGNRLRTIQVSPLGKIMNDPNVGGSC
;
A
#
# COMPACT_ATOMS: atom_id res chain seq x y z
N ALA A 1 30.19 -5.38 -2.34
CA ALA A 1 28.91 -5.98 -2.77
C ALA A 1 28.01 -4.85 -3.27
N LEU A 2 27.52 -4.92 -4.51
CA LEU A 2 26.52 -3.97 -5.01
C LEU A 2 25.19 -4.30 -4.33
N ASN A 3 24.68 -3.38 -3.51
CA ASN A 3 23.41 -3.54 -2.83
C ASN A 3 22.28 -3.43 -3.87
N ARG A 4 21.76 -4.56 -4.34
CA ARG A 4 20.70 -4.67 -5.37
C ARG A 4 19.29 -4.64 -4.76
N ARG A 5 19.10 -3.78 -3.76
CA ARG A 5 17.86 -3.72 -2.97
C ARG A 5 16.83 -2.82 -3.65
N ILE A 6 15.59 -3.30 -3.77
CA ILE A 6 14.46 -2.59 -4.39
C ILE A 6 13.62 -2.04 -3.25
N ASP A 7 13.26 -0.76 -3.31
CA ASP A 7 12.26 -0.18 -2.41
C ASP A 7 10.92 -0.09 -3.16
N VAL A 8 9.81 -0.25 -2.45
CA VAL A 8 8.47 -0.23 -3.07
C VAL A 8 7.64 0.87 -2.45
N ARG A 9 7.25 1.87 -3.25
CA ARG A 9 6.36 2.95 -2.80
C ARG A 9 4.93 2.65 -3.24
N VAL A 10 4.01 2.71 -2.29
CA VAL A 10 2.57 2.62 -2.54
C VAL A 10 1.95 3.98 -2.26
N SER A 11 1.10 4.48 -3.15
CA SER A 11 0.53 5.83 -3.04
C SER A 11 -0.94 5.87 -3.43
N ALA A 12 -1.70 6.79 -2.83
CA ALA A 12 -3.09 7.04 -3.18
C ALA A 12 -3.21 7.70 -4.57
N ALA A 13 -4.07 7.16 -5.43
CA ALA A 13 -4.35 7.79 -6.72
C ALA A 13 -5.21 9.04 -6.52
N GLY A 14 -4.81 10.18 -7.08
CA GLY A 14 -5.60 11.42 -6.93
C GLY A 14 -5.67 11.98 -5.51
N GLY A 15 -4.74 11.58 -4.62
CA GLY A 15 -4.62 12.10 -3.26
C GLY A 15 -5.48 11.39 -2.20
N ASP A 16 -6.29 10.41 -2.60
CA ASP A 16 -7.18 9.67 -1.70
C ASP A 16 -7.27 8.18 -2.12
N TRP A 17 -7.10 7.26 -1.16
CA TRP A 17 -7.07 5.82 -1.39
C TRP A 17 -8.39 5.26 -1.95
N SER A 18 -9.51 5.97 -1.78
CA SER A 18 -10.83 5.62 -2.34
C SER A 18 -10.88 5.77 -3.86
N ASN A 19 -9.98 6.52 -4.47
CA ASN A 19 -9.90 6.72 -5.92
C ASN A 19 -9.00 5.68 -6.62
N GLY A 20 -8.35 4.80 -5.86
CA GLY A 20 -7.38 3.82 -6.35
C GLY A 20 -5.99 4.04 -5.76
N TRP A 21 -5.02 3.28 -6.25
CA TRP A 21 -3.65 3.30 -5.72
C TRP A 21 -2.63 2.95 -6.80
N ALA A 22 -1.41 3.44 -6.62
CA ALA A 22 -0.27 3.17 -7.48
C ALA A 22 0.87 2.55 -6.69
N VAL A 23 1.56 1.58 -7.30
CA VAL A 23 2.75 0.92 -6.77
C VAL A 23 3.94 1.24 -7.68
N GLN A 24 4.98 1.83 -7.11
CA GLN A 24 6.22 2.16 -7.79
C GLN A 24 7.37 1.31 -7.27
N TYR A 25 8.13 0.72 -8.18
CA TYR A 25 9.32 -0.04 -7.84
C TYR A 25 10.57 0.83 -8.02
N LEU A 26 11.20 1.20 -6.90
CA LEU A 26 12.37 2.08 -6.87
C LEU A 26 13.65 1.26 -6.82
N TYR A 27 14.45 1.39 -7.88
CA TYR A 27 15.68 0.62 -8.06
C TYR A 27 16.93 1.47 -7.85
N PRO A 28 18.02 0.90 -7.32
CA PRO A 28 19.31 1.58 -7.22
C PRO A 28 19.84 1.98 -8.61
N PRO A 29 20.63 3.07 -8.69
CA PRO A 29 21.30 3.46 -9.92
C PRO A 29 22.12 2.30 -10.52
N GLY A 30 22.00 2.11 -11.83
CA GLY A 30 22.70 1.04 -12.55
C GLY A 30 21.98 -0.32 -12.57
N THR A 31 20.79 -0.44 -11.97
CA THR A 31 19.97 -1.64 -12.13
C THR A 31 19.53 -1.82 -13.59
N PRO A 32 19.85 -2.96 -14.26
CA PRO A 32 19.42 -3.23 -15.62
C PRO A 32 17.89 -3.23 -15.76
N VAL A 33 17.37 -2.69 -16.86
CA VAL A 33 15.91 -2.62 -17.12
C VAL A 33 15.27 -4.01 -17.13
N SER A 34 15.98 -5.04 -17.60
CA SER A 34 15.51 -6.43 -17.57
C SER A 34 15.30 -7.02 -16.17
N GLN A 35 15.75 -6.32 -15.13
CA GLN A 35 15.59 -6.71 -13.72
C GLN A 35 14.61 -5.78 -12.98
N LYS A 36 13.93 -4.87 -13.70
CA LYS A 36 12.94 -3.98 -13.14
C LYS A 36 11.54 -4.51 -13.39
N GLU A 37 10.75 -4.54 -12.34
CA GLU A 37 9.31 -4.78 -12.38
C GLU A 37 8.62 -3.50 -12.86
N PRO A 38 7.52 -3.63 -13.64
CA PRO A 38 6.74 -2.47 -14.07
C PRO A 38 5.91 -1.91 -12.91
N ASP A 39 5.73 -0.60 -12.90
CA ASP A 39 4.82 0.07 -11.96
C ASP A 39 3.37 -0.38 -12.20
N ILE A 40 2.60 -0.46 -11.11
CA ILE A 40 1.21 -0.93 -11.13
C ILE A 40 0.29 0.25 -10.80
N ASN A 41 -0.80 0.39 -11.56
CA ASN A 41 -1.87 1.34 -11.27
C ASN A 41 -3.18 0.58 -11.11
N VAL A 42 -3.84 0.76 -9.98
CA VAL A 42 -5.11 0.12 -9.64
C VAL A 42 -6.18 1.19 -9.53
N ALA A 43 -7.16 1.15 -10.43
CA ALA A 43 -8.31 2.04 -10.39
C ALA A 43 -9.32 1.59 -9.32
N LYS A 44 -10.14 2.54 -8.83
CA LYS A 44 -11.28 2.24 -7.97
C LYS A 44 -12.16 1.15 -8.59
N ASN A 45 -12.50 0.14 -7.78
CA ASN A 45 -13.58 -0.79 -8.09
C ASN A 45 -14.87 -0.26 -7.43
N GLY A 46 -15.93 -0.04 -8.22
CA GLY A 46 -17.09 0.77 -7.86
C GLY A 46 -17.79 0.44 -6.54
N ASP A 47 -17.66 -0.80 -6.08
CA ASP A 47 -18.31 -1.28 -4.85
C ASP A 47 -17.40 -1.26 -3.61
N VAL A 48 -16.09 -0.98 -3.77
CA VAL A 48 -15.12 -0.99 -2.66
C VAL A 48 -14.60 0.43 -2.42
N VAL A 49 -14.93 0.97 -1.24
CA VAL A 49 -14.40 2.23 -0.71
C VAL A 49 -13.27 1.89 0.26
N ILE A 50 -12.11 2.54 0.10
CA ILE A 50 -10.98 2.41 1.01
C ILE A 50 -10.84 3.75 1.73
N THR A 51 -10.92 3.71 3.06
CA THR A 51 -10.71 4.87 3.92
C THR A 51 -9.45 4.64 4.74
N GLU A 52 -8.54 5.60 4.70
CA GLU A 52 -7.31 5.58 5.48
C GLU A 52 -7.51 6.41 6.75
N GLN A 53 -7.10 5.88 7.90
CA GLN A 53 -7.41 6.48 9.22
C GLN A 53 -6.24 7.30 9.81
N SER A 54 -5.08 7.35 9.14
CA SER A 54 -3.84 7.96 9.64
C SER A 54 -3.38 9.24 8.90
N GLY A 55 -4.09 9.69 7.86
CA GLY A 55 -3.74 10.85 7.02
C GLY A 55 -2.57 10.62 6.06
N ILE A 56 -2.15 9.38 5.83
CA ILE A 56 -0.99 8.99 5.04
C ILE A 56 -1.38 8.86 3.57
N THR A 57 -0.65 9.55 2.68
CA THR A 57 -0.84 9.45 1.22
C THR A 57 0.09 8.45 0.55
N ASP A 58 1.15 8.03 1.23
CA ASP A 58 2.23 7.23 0.69
C ASP A 58 2.86 6.30 1.75
N ILE A 59 3.23 5.09 1.34
CA ILE A 59 3.97 4.13 2.16
C ILE A 59 5.16 3.62 1.36
N LEU A 60 6.37 3.74 1.90
CA LEU A 60 7.57 3.14 1.34
C LEU A 60 7.97 1.88 2.11
N PHE A 61 7.88 0.73 1.47
CA PHE A 61 8.49 -0.51 1.94
C PHE A 61 9.98 -0.48 1.63
N LEU A 62 10.77 -0.37 2.69
CA LEU A 62 12.21 -0.40 2.65
C LEU A 62 12.70 -1.82 2.45
N ALA A 63 13.85 -1.96 1.82
CA ALA A 63 14.42 -3.28 1.55
C ALA A 63 14.85 -4.10 2.80
N ASN A 64 14.74 -3.55 4.01
CA ASN A 64 14.88 -4.30 5.26
C ASN A 64 13.53 -4.86 5.78
N GLY A 65 12.45 -4.68 5.02
CA GLY A 65 11.10 -5.09 5.36
C GLY A 65 10.30 -4.06 6.15
N PHE A 66 10.89 -2.94 6.57
CA PHE A 66 10.20 -1.91 7.35
C PHE A 66 9.42 -0.97 6.44
N ILE A 67 8.49 -0.22 7.02
CA ILE A 67 7.85 0.92 6.35
C ILE A 67 8.29 2.25 6.97
N ASP A 68 8.36 3.29 6.15
CA ASP A 68 8.88 4.62 6.50
C ASP A 68 7.96 5.45 7.40
N VAL A 69 6.67 5.19 7.38
CA VAL A 69 5.62 5.98 8.05
C VAL A 69 5.12 5.42 9.40
N GLY A 70 5.67 4.29 9.88
CA GLY A 70 5.18 3.63 11.09
C GLY A 70 3.91 2.80 10.85
N ALA A 71 3.15 2.45 11.89
CA ALA A 71 1.97 1.58 11.73
C ALA A 71 0.82 2.29 11.00
N VAL A 72 0.20 1.63 10.02
CA VAL A 72 -0.90 2.17 9.22
C VAL A 72 -2.13 1.27 9.30
N SER A 73 -3.33 1.85 9.26
CA SER A 73 -4.59 1.11 9.23
C SER A 73 -5.51 1.65 8.13
N PHE A 74 -6.03 0.74 7.32
CA PHE A 74 -6.99 0.99 6.25
C PHE A 74 -8.29 0.30 6.57
N GLU A 75 -9.40 0.98 6.36
CA GLU A 75 -10.74 0.42 6.41
C GLU A 75 -11.27 0.26 4.99
N LEU A 76 -11.72 -0.96 4.67
CA LEU A 76 -12.25 -1.31 3.38
C LEU A 76 -13.73 -1.61 3.56
N CYS A 77 -14.54 -0.81 2.89
CA CYS A 77 -15.98 -0.89 2.87
C CYS A 77 -16.46 -1.42 1.52
N GLY A 78 -17.13 -2.58 1.54
CA GLY A 78 -17.71 -3.19 0.34
C GLY A 78 -19.14 -3.64 0.57
N GLY A 79 -20.13 -2.90 0.07
CA GLY A 79 -21.52 -3.08 0.47
C GLY A 79 -21.67 -2.98 1.99
N ASN A 80 -22.25 -4.00 2.63
CA ASN A 80 -22.44 -4.04 4.11
C ASN A 80 -21.26 -4.71 4.86
N ARG A 81 -20.09 -4.84 4.24
CA ARG A 81 -18.93 -5.53 4.84
C ARG A 81 -17.80 -4.54 5.09
N LEU A 82 -17.43 -4.40 6.35
CA LEU A 82 -16.21 -3.70 6.78
C LEU A 82 -15.06 -4.70 6.98
N ARG A 83 -13.89 -4.35 6.47
CA ARG A 83 -12.62 -5.06 6.70
C ARG A 83 -11.56 -4.06 7.10
N THR A 84 -10.61 -4.48 7.93
CA THR A 84 -9.49 -3.62 8.29
C THR A 84 -8.19 -4.26 7.84
N ILE A 85 -7.37 -3.51 7.11
CA ILE A 85 -6.01 -3.89 6.74
C ILE A 85 -5.05 -3.07 7.59
N GLN A 86 -4.19 -3.73 8.34
CA GLN A 86 -3.17 -3.09 9.15
C GLN A 86 -1.79 -3.41 8.60
N VAL A 87 -0.92 -2.41 8.52
CA VAL A 87 0.49 -2.57 8.18
C VAL A 87 1.31 -2.16 9.39
N SER A 88 2.06 -3.11 9.95
CA SER A 88 2.96 -2.81 11.07
C SER A 88 4.22 -2.07 10.59
N PRO A 89 4.99 -1.41 11.49
CA PRO A 89 6.27 -0.78 11.13
C PRO A 89 7.30 -1.76 10.53
N LEU A 90 7.13 -3.06 10.79
CA LEU A 90 7.97 -4.15 10.27
C LEU A 90 7.46 -4.69 8.92
N GLY A 91 6.56 -3.97 8.25
CA GLY A 91 5.99 -4.33 6.94
C GLY A 91 5.05 -5.55 6.95
N LYS A 92 4.76 -6.13 8.13
CA LYS A 92 3.73 -7.17 8.24
C LYS A 92 2.36 -6.58 7.93
N ILE A 93 1.70 -7.15 6.92
CA ILE A 93 0.32 -6.84 6.55
C ILE A 93 -0.61 -7.84 7.24
N MET A 94 -1.64 -7.32 7.91
CA MET A 94 -2.68 -8.10 8.58
C MET A 94 -4.03 -7.70 8.00
N ASN A 95 -4.89 -8.68 7.74
CA ASN A 95 -6.23 -8.48 7.23
C ASN A 95 -7.21 -9.06 8.25
N ASP A 96 -8.00 -8.19 8.87
CA ASP A 96 -9.07 -8.58 9.77
C ASP A 96 -10.42 -8.54 9.03
N PRO A 97 -10.97 -9.71 8.67
CA PRO A 97 -12.26 -9.80 8.02
C PRO A 97 -13.39 -9.69 9.05
N ASN A 98 -14.20 -8.62 8.93
CA ASN A 98 -15.46 -8.39 9.66
C ASN A 98 -15.31 -7.85 11.09
N VAL A 99 -14.89 -6.60 11.20
CA VAL A 99 -14.92 -5.87 12.48
C VAL A 99 -16.34 -5.39 12.81
N GLY A 100 -17.34 -6.30 12.84
CA GLY A 100 -18.68 -6.08 13.42
C GLY A 100 -19.47 -4.82 13.02
N GLY A 101 -19.07 -4.10 11.96
CA GLY A 101 -19.53 -2.76 11.65
C GLY A 101 -20.17 -2.66 10.27
N SER A 102 -21.16 -1.79 10.15
CA SER A 102 -21.74 -1.37 8.88
C SER A 102 -20.92 -0.22 8.30
N CYS A 103 -20.53 -0.40 7.04
CA CYS A 103 -20.42 0.70 6.10
C CYS A 103 -21.84 1.20 5.77
#